data_AF-A0AAU8LZV3-F1
#
_entry.id   AF-A0AAU8LZV3-F1
#
_cell.length_a   1.000
_cell.length_b   1.000
_cell.length_c   1.000
_cell.angle_alpha   90.00
_cell.angle_beta   90.00
_cell.angle_gamma   90.00
#
_symmetry.space_group_name_H-M   'P 1'
#
loop_
_entity.id
_entity.type
_entity.pdbx_description
1 polymer ?
#
loop_
_entity_poly.entity_id
_entity_poly.type
_entity_poly.pdbx_seq_one_letter_code
_entity_poly.pdbx_strand_id
1 'polypeptide(L)'
;MKKTILMFCSVVFLCVMQMEASAQNENSERIDQGQRGRVLSPVTVEEVNFEPLTEKEKRQIKKKVLQKLEIPGQGGSIGNPILPNRWEWITAGGRKYYINVTITSLAVTIWVDPVIAVGYDYTVEKGPKFTAVELPKGIGDNQYDLWVYQNNNYVDSGVNIEGGALYQFKEPVSNFSIRGIEPSAELDPANETAFPTGLRFEKTGKAVVTMTTVTKEN
;
A
#
# COMPACT_ATOMS: atom_id res chain seq x y z
N MET A 1 -7.39 5.51 -41.15
CA MET A 1 -6.43 6.63 -41.07
C MET A 1 -5.63 6.50 -39.77
N LYS A 2 -4.31 6.62 -39.87
CA LYS A 2 -3.31 6.35 -38.83
C LYS A 2 -2.95 7.63 -38.06
N LYS A 3 -2.59 7.44 -36.77
CA LYS A 3 -1.74 8.28 -35.88
C LYS A 3 -2.39 9.60 -35.40
N THR A 4 -2.37 9.99 -34.12
CA THR A 4 -1.29 9.95 -33.13
C THR A 4 -1.86 9.89 -31.70
N ILE A 5 -1.57 8.79 -31.00
CA ILE A 5 -1.68 8.62 -29.55
C ILE A 5 -0.22 8.47 -29.09
N LEU A 6 0.29 9.44 -28.32
CA LEU A 6 1.51 9.44 -27.48
C LEU A 6 2.11 10.86 -27.47
N MET A 7 1.57 11.79 -26.67
CA MET A 7 2.32 12.98 -26.21
C MET A 7 1.54 13.74 -25.13
N PHE A 8 1.05 13.06 -24.08
CA PHE A 8 0.47 13.76 -22.91
C PHE A 8 1.03 13.27 -21.57
N CYS A 9 1.83 12.20 -21.56
CA CYS A 9 2.40 11.65 -20.32
C CYS A 9 3.76 12.28 -19.93
N SER A 10 4.52 12.84 -20.88
CA SER A 10 5.89 13.30 -20.60
C SER A 10 6.01 14.75 -20.13
N VAL A 11 5.04 15.62 -20.45
CA VAL A 11 5.15 17.06 -20.13
C VAL A 11 4.75 17.37 -18.69
N VAL A 12 3.79 16.61 -18.13
CA VAL A 12 3.33 16.79 -16.75
C VAL A 12 4.38 16.29 -15.75
N PHE A 13 5.12 15.23 -16.07
CA PHE A 13 6.18 14.72 -15.22
C PHE A 13 7.40 15.65 -15.19
N LEU A 14 7.69 16.33 -16.31
CA LEU A 14 8.77 17.32 -16.38
C LEU A 14 8.43 18.61 -15.63
N CYS A 15 7.16 19.03 -15.62
CA CYS A 15 6.73 20.27 -14.97
C CYS A 15 6.79 20.20 -13.44
N VAL A 16 6.53 19.03 -12.85
CA VAL A 16 6.63 18.83 -11.38
C VAL A 16 8.10 18.72 -10.93
N MET A 17 8.97 18.10 -11.74
CA MET A 17 10.41 18.04 -11.44
C MET A 17 11.12 19.40 -11.57
N GLN A 18 10.65 20.29 -12.46
CA GLN A 18 11.31 21.57 -12.71
C GLN A 18 11.01 22.64 -11.62
N MET A 19 9.97 22.45 -10.80
CA MET A 19 9.65 23.41 -9.74
C MET A 19 10.60 23.32 -8.53
N GLU A 20 11.21 22.17 -8.27
CA GLU A 20 12.16 22.01 -7.16
C GLU A 20 13.59 22.49 -7.50
N ALA A 21 13.95 22.59 -8.78
CA ALA A 21 15.30 22.97 -9.22
C ALA A 21 15.55 24.49 -9.33
N SER A 22 14.50 25.33 -9.23
CA SER A 22 14.63 26.78 -9.46
C SER A 22 15.02 27.60 -8.22
N ALA A 23 15.18 26.98 -7.04
CA ALA A 23 15.50 27.68 -5.80
C ALA A 23 17.00 27.84 -5.52
N GLN A 24 17.89 27.37 -6.40
CA GLN A 24 19.34 27.46 -6.20
C GLN A 24 20.08 27.67 -7.52
N ASN A 25 20.19 28.91 -8.02
CA ASN A 25 21.38 29.38 -8.77
C ASN A 25 21.26 30.86 -9.15
N GLU A 26 21.31 31.77 -8.18
CA GLU A 26 21.69 33.16 -8.47
C GLU A 26 23.18 33.33 -8.19
N ASN A 27 24.07 32.89 -9.10
CA ASN A 27 25.27 33.67 -9.37
C ASN A 27 26.04 33.28 -10.63
N SER A 28 26.53 34.34 -11.27
CA SER A 28 27.53 34.38 -12.33
C SER A 28 27.08 33.92 -13.73
N GLU A 29 27.04 34.90 -14.64
CA GLU A 29 27.69 34.74 -15.94
C GLU A 29 28.02 36.12 -16.53
N ARG A 30 29.32 36.37 -16.73
CA ARG A 30 29.86 37.49 -17.49
C ARG A 30 30.90 36.91 -18.43
N ILE A 31 30.52 36.49 -19.63
CA ILE A 31 31.47 36.19 -20.71
C ILE A 31 30.92 36.69 -22.06
N ASP A 32 31.83 37.40 -22.72
CA ASP A 32 31.82 38.09 -24.01
C ASP A 32 31.54 37.15 -25.20
N GLN A 33 30.72 37.60 -26.16
CA GLN A 33 30.35 36.87 -27.38
C GLN A 33 31.10 37.42 -28.60
N GLY A 34 31.94 36.58 -29.19
CA GLY A 34 32.47 36.79 -30.53
C GLY A 34 32.28 35.57 -31.41
N GLN A 35 31.14 35.45 -32.10
CA GLN A 35 31.07 34.89 -33.46
C GLN A 35 29.67 35.03 -34.08
N ARG A 36 29.65 35.63 -35.28
CA ARG A 36 28.47 36.00 -36.08
C ARG A 36 27.75 34.76 -36.63
N GLY A 37 26.56 34.48 -36.10
CA GLY A 37 25.55 33.65 -36.74
C GLY A 37 24.51 34.50 -37.50
N ARG A 38 24.05 34.00 -38.65
CA ARG A 38 23.02 34.61 -39.51
C ARG A 38 21.84 35.17 -38.70
N VAL A 39 21.47 36.43 -38.94
CA VAL A 39 20.23 37.03 -38.41
C VAL A 39 19.05 36.34 -39.10
N LEU A 40 18.53 35.30 -38.46
CA LEU A 40 17.19 34.81 -38.77
C LEU A 40 16.21 35.85 -38.22
N SER A 41 15.29 36.32 -39.06
CA SER A 41 14.17 37.14 -38.62
C SER A 41 13.52 36.50 -37.40
N PRO A 42 13.23 37.26 -36.32
CA PRO A 42 12.71 36.69 -35.09
C PRO A 42 11.40 35.96 -35.41
N VAL A 43 11.41 34.64 -35.25
CA VAL A 43 10.17 33.87 -35.15
C VAL A 43 9.53 34.34 -33.86
N THR A 44 8.43 35.09 -33.97
CA THR A 44 7.59 35.38 -32.82
C THR A 44 7.12 34.05 -32.27
N VAL A 45 7.67 33.66 -31.12
CA VAL A 45 7.10 32.58 -30.33
C VAL A 45 5.77 33.14 -29.86
N GLU A 46 4.68 32.74 -30.50
CA GLU A 46 3.35 32.96 -29.93
C GLU A 46 3.40 32.31 -28.55
N GLU A 47 3.38 33.13 -27.50
CA GLU A 47 3.16 32.64 -26.14
C GLU A 47 1.86 31.85 -26.17
N VAL A 48 1.97 30.53 -26.07
CA VAL A 48 0.80 29.66 -25.93
C VAL A 48 0.20 29.99 -24.58
N ASN A 49 -0.79 30.88 -24.58
CA ASN A 49 -1.56 31.22 -23.40
C ASN A 49 -2.32 29.96 -22.96
N PHE A 50 -1.78 29.27 -21.96
CA PHE A 50 -2.52 28.21 -21.28
C PHE A 50 -3.62 28.87 -20.46
N GLU A 51 -4.86 28.76 -20.95
CA GLU A 51 -6.01 29.21 -20.16
C GLU A 51 -6.02 28.50 -18.80
N PRO A 52 -6.20 29.25 -17.69
CA PRO A 52 -6.24 28.65 -16.37
C PRO A 52 -7.44 27.72 -16.29
N LEU A 53 -7.18 26.45 -15.96
CA LEU A 53 -8.21 25.44 -15.83
C LEU A 53 -9.34 25.92 -14.91
N THR A 54 -10.58 25.66 -15.31
CA THR A 54 -11.72 25.95 -14.46
C THR A 54 -11.73 25.02 -13.23
N GLU A 55 -12.36 25.45 -12.13
CA GLU A 55 -12.50 24.60 -10.93
C GLU A 55 -13.21 23.27 -11.21
N LYS A 56 -14.10 23.25 -12.21
CA LYS A 56 -14.78 22.03 -12.66
C LYS A 56 -13.82 21.07 -13.35
N GLU A 57 -12.94 21.57 -14.21
CA GLU A 57 -11.91 20.76 -14.88
C GLU A 57 -10.85 20.30 -13.91
N LYS A 58 -10.40 21.15 -12.99
CA LYS A 58 -9.51 20.74 -11.89
C LYS A 58 -10.13 19.63 -11.06
N ARG A 59 -11.42 19.72 -10.72
CA ARG A 59 -12.15 18.65 -10.01
C ARG A 59 -12.29 17.38 -10.85
N GLN A 60 -12.56 17.48 -12.14
CA GLN A 60 -12.65 16.32 -13.02
C GLN A 60 -11.30 15.64 -13.24
N ILE A 61 -10.23 16.41 -13.42
CA ILE A 61 -8.86 15.91 -13.51
C ILE A 61 -8.48 15.28 -12.18
N LYS A 62 -8.73 15.93 -11.04
CA LYS A 62 -8.53 15.35 -9.72
C LYS A 62 -9.28 14.04 -9.55
N LYS A 63 -10.55 13.97 -9.97
CA LYS A 63 -11.35 12.73 -9.91
C LYS A 63 -10.79 11.64 -10.83
N LYS A 64 -10.38 11.98 -12.07
CA LYS A 64 -9.76 11.04 -13.02
C LYS A 64 -8.38 10.57 -12.55
N VAL A 65 -7.59 11.46 -11.96
CA VAL A 65 -6.29 11.17 -11.35
C VAL A 65 -6.48 10.31 -10.10
N LEU A 66 -7.46 10.59 -9.24
CA LEU A 66 -7.84 9.76 -8.09
C LEU A 66 -8.50 8.42 -8.47
N GLN A 67 -8.99 8.30 -9.68
CA GLN A 67 -9.53 7.05 -10.22
C GLN A 67 -8.46 6.23 -10.95
N LYS A 68 -7.35 6.88 -11.35
CA LYS A 68 -6.26 6.29 -12.13
C LYS A 68 -5.00 6.02 -11.28
N LEU A 69 -4.73 6.87 -10.30
CA LEU A 69 -4.09 6.50 -9.06
C LEU A 69 -5.19 5.78 -8.31
N GLU A 70 -5.18 4.46 -8.27
CA GLU A 70 -5.96 3.75 -7.26
C GLU A 70 -5.41 4.23 -5.91
N ILE A 71 -5.92 5.34 -5.34
CA ILE A 71 -5.93 5.47 -3.89
C ILE A 71 -6.86 4.34 -3.53
N PRO A 72 -6.33 3.17 -3.15
CA PRO A 72 -7.21 2.04 -3.05
C PRO A 72 -8.15 2.41 -1.90
N GLY A 73 -9.39 1.96 -1.97
CA GLY A 73 -10.34 2.22 -0.89
C GLY A 73 -9.78 1.76 0.45
N GLN A 74 -10.63 1.70 1.47
CA GLN A 74 -10.24 1.07 2.72
C GLN A 74 -9.51 -0.28 2.45
N GLY A 75 -8.31 -0.45 3.01
CA GLY A 75 -7.38 -1.55 2.73
C GLY A 75 -6.28 -1.28 1.72
N GLY A 76 -6.22 -0.07 1.16
CA GLY A 76 -5.27 0.25 0.10
C GLY A 76 -3.85 0.56 0.53
N SER A 77 -3.67 0.86 1.80
CA SER A 77 -2.37 1.27 2.33
C SER A 77 -2.27 0.88 3.79
N ILE A 78 -1.05 0.76 4.27
CA ILE A 78 -0.75 0.54 5.68
C ILE A 78 -1.43 1.58 6.61
N GLY A 79 -1.53 2.84 6.17
CA GLY A 79 -2.21 3.91 6.93
C GLY A 79 -3.72 4.03 6.72
N ASN A 80 -4.33 3.10 5.98
CA ASN A 80 -5.79 3.05 5.79
C ASN A 80 -6.24 1.58 5.62
N PRO A 81 -6.05 0.72 6.63
CA PRO A 81 -6.39 -0.69 6.56
C PRO A 81 -7.91 -0.94 6.60
N ILE A 82 -8.33 -2.15 6.20
CA ILE A 82 -9.70 -2.62 6.46
C ILE A 82 -9.80 -3.04 7.92
N LEU A 83 -10.76 -2.43 8.61
CA LEU A 83 -11.09 -2.75 10.00
C LEU A 83 -12.12 -3.89 10.06
N PRO A 84 -12.14 -4.68 11.14
CA PRO A 84 -13.15 -5.69 11.38
C PRO A 84 -14.55 -5.11 11.33
N ASN A 85 -15.45 -5.74 10.57
CA ASN A 85 -16.85 -5.31 10.50
C ASN A 85 -17.73 -6.01 11.54
N ARG A 86 -17.23 -7.10 12.13
CA ARG A 86 -17.92 -7.95 13.07
C ARG A 86 -16.91 -8.70 13.91
N TRP A 87 -17.27 -9.02 15.15
CA TRP A 87 -16.45 -9.82 16.04
C TRP A 87 -17.30 -10.78 16.88
N GLU A 88 -16.67 -11.84 17.37
CA GLU A 88 -17.23 -12.81 18.30
C GLU A 88 -16.22 -13.11 19.42
N TRP A 89 -16.70 -13.40 20.62
CA TRP A 89 -15.88 -13.96 21.68
C TRP A 89 -15.59 -15.44 21.39
N ILE A 90 -14.37 -15.88 21.69
CA ILE A 90 -14.02 -17.31 21.64
C ILE A 90 -13.77 -17.87 23.05
N THR A 91 -13.92 -19.18 23.20
CA THR A 91 -13.90 -19.92 24.48
C THR A 91 -12.59 -19.80 25.29
N ALA A 92 -11.55 -19.14 24.77
CA ALA A 92 -10.25 -18.96 25.41
C ALA A 92 -9.93 -17.50 25.81
N GLY A 93 -10.95 -16.63 25.92
CA GLY A 93 -10.76 -15.22 26.28
C GLY A 93 -10.21 -14.33 25.15
N GLY A 94 -10.10 -14.87 23.95
CA GLY A 94 -9.76 -14.13 22.74
C GLY A 94 -10.99 -13.56 22.01
N ARG A 95 -10.74 -12.90 20.89
CA ARG A 95 -11.76 -12.46 19.93
C ARG A 95 -11.46 -12.99 18.54
N LYS A 96 -12.52 -13.30 17.80
CA LYS A 96 -12.50 -13.62 16.38
C LYS A 96 -13.11 -12.46 15.60
N TYR A 97 -12.32 -11.83 14.76
CA TYR A 97 -12.72 -10.71 13.93
C TYR A 97 -13.02 -11.19 12.51
N TYR A 98 -14.05 -10.63 11.89
CA TYR A 98 -14.43 -10.90 10.51
C TYR A 98 -14.15 -9.68 9.65
N ILE A 99 -13.58 -9.92 8.47
CA ILE A 99 -13.25 -8.90 7.49
C ILE A 99 -13.72 -9.36 6.12
N ASN A 100 -14.51 -8.50 5.48
CA ASN A 100 -14.92 -8.70 4.09
C ASN A 100 -13.91 -7.99 3.18
N VAL A 101 -13.26 -8.76 2.31
CA VAL A 101 -12.26 -8.25 1.38
C VAL A 101 -12.78 -8.32 -0.04
N THR A 102 -12.54 -7.27 -0.83
CA THR A 102 -12.76 -7.28 -2.29
C THR A 102 -11.42 -7.13 -2.99
N ILE A 103 -11.01 -8.19 -3.69
CA ILE A 103 -9.74 -8.28 -4.41
C ILE A 103 -10.01 -7.89 -5.87
N THR A 104 -9.62 -6.67 -6.23
CA THR A 104 -9.76 -6.14 -7.59
C THR A 104 -8.52 -6.35 -8.45
N SER A 105 -7.35 -6.54 -7.83
CA SER A 105 -6.07 -6.73 -8.50
C SER A 105 -5.18 -7.67 -7.67
N LEU A 106 -4.46 -8.56 -8.35
CA LEU A 106 -3.48 -9.48 -7.72
C LEU A 106 -2.14 -8.82 -7.45
N ALA A 107 -1.89 -7.65 -8.05
CA ALA A 107 -0.65 -6.90 -7.84
C ALA A 107 -0.68 -6.05 -6.56
N VAL A 108 -1.82 -5.96 -5.89
CA VAL A 108 -2.05 -5.05 -4.76
C VAL A 108 -2.03 -5.84 -3.45
N THR A 109 -1.28 -5.32 -2.47
CA THR A 109 -1.38 -5.74 -1.07
C THR A 109 -2.64 -5.12 -0.46
N ILE A 110 -3.49 -5.95 0.14
CA ILE A 110 -4.67 -5.49 0.89
C ILE A 110 -4.31 -5.45 2.37
N TRP A 111 -4.38 -4.26 2.95
CA TRP A 111 -4.06 -4.03 4.35
C TRP A 111 -5.29 -4.26 5.23
N VAL A 112 -5.14 -5.05 6.28
CA VAL A 112 -6.15 -5.31 7.31
C VAL A 112 -5.56 -5.00 8.67
N ASP A 113 -6.37 -4.56 9.62
CA ASP A 113 -5.87 -4.27 10.96
C ASP A 113 -6.81 -4.78 12.05
N PRO A 114 -6.36 -5.70 12.91
CA PRO A 114 -7.11 -6.15 14.06
C PRO A 114 -6.90 -5.27 15.30
N VAL A 115 -7.81 -5.37 16.26
CA VAL A 115 -7.53 -4.89 17.62
C VAL A 115 -6.46 -5.77 18.27
N ILE A 116 -5.52 -5.15 18.98
CA ILE A 116 -4.28 -5.71 19.54
C ILE A 116 -4.40 -7.05 20.27
N ALA A 117 -3.41 -7.91 20.02
CA ALA A 117 -3.14 -9.21 20.63
C ALA A 117 -1.64 -9.54 20.52
N VAL A 118 -1.18 -10.58 21.21
CA VAL A 118 0.22 -11.08 21.09
C VAL A 118 0.44 -11.92 19.82
N GLY A 119 -0.61 -12.14 19.04
CA GLY A 119 -0.57 -12.83 17.75
C GLY A 119 -1.96 -12.98 17.15
N TYR A 120 -2.00 -13.36 15.87
CA TYR A 120 -3.25 -13.61 15.14
C TYR A 120 -3.17 -14.84 14.27
N ASP A 121 -4.20 -15.68 14.37
CA ASP A 121 -4.53 -16.70 13.38
C ASP A 121 -5.34 -16.06 12.24
N TYR A 122 -4.77 -16.05 11.04
CA TYR A 122 -5.43 -15.61 9.82
C TYR A 122 -6.06 -16.80 9.12
N THR A 123 -7.34 -16.70 8.78
CA THR A 123 -8.09 -17.77 8.10
C THR A 123 -8.97 -17.22 6.99
N VAL A 124 -8.92 -17.83 5.81
CA VAL A 124 -9.94 -17.62 4.76
C VAL A 124 -11.13 -18.53 5.05
N GLU A 125 -12.23 -17.95 5.50
CA GLU A 125 -13.50 -18.68 5.69
C GLU A 125 -14.17 -18.96 4.34
N LYS A 126 -14.06 -18.00 3.41
CA LYS A 126 -14.62 -18.08 2.04
C LYS A 126 -13.76 -17.27 1.08
N GLY A 127 -13.60 -17.77 -0.14
CA GLY A 127 -12.94 -17.04 -1.23
C GLY A 127 -11.49 -17.48 -1.51
N PRO A 128 -10.70 -16.64 -2.21
CA PRO A 128 -9.32 -16.93 -2.58
C PRO A 128 -8.38 -17.10 -1.38
N LYS A 129 -7.39 -17.98 -1.49
CA LYS A 129 -6.33 -18.21 -0.50
C LYS A 129 -5.26 -17.12 -0.49
N PHE A 130 -4.50 -17.05 0.61
CA PHE A 130 -3.37 -16.14 0.76
C PHE A 130 -2.15 -16.61 -0.04
N THR A 131 -1.45 -15.69 -0.68
CA THR A 131 -0.18 -15.93 -1.40
C THR A 131 1.00 -15.23 -0.76
N ALA A 132 0.76 -14.16 -0.01
CA ALA A 132 1.80 -13.46 0.73
C ALA A 132 1.23 -12.72 1.93
N VAL A 133 2.11 -12.44 2.89
CA VAL A 133 1.87 -11.59 4.05
C VAL A 133 2.98 -10.55 4.18
N GLU A 134 2.63 -9.34 4.58
CA GLU A 134 3.56 -8.25 4.89
C GLU A 134 3.20 -7.69 6.25
N LEU A 135 4.19 -7.56 7.13
CA LEU A 135 3.99 -7.16 8.53
C LEU A 135 4.48 -5.73 8.77
N PRO A 136 3.92 -5.00 9.74
CA PRO A 136 4.32 -3.63 10.01
C PRO A 136 5.80 -3.56 10.43
N LYS A 137 6.46 -2.44 10.14
CA LYS A 137 7.82 -2.18 10.59
C LYS A 137 7.82 -1.37 11.89
N GLY A 138 8.78 -1.62 12.77
CA GLY A 138 9.08 -0.77 13.92
C GLY A 138 8.26 -1.06 15.17
N ILE A 139 7.67 -2.25 15.26
CA ILE A 139 7.01 -2.75 16.47
C ILE A 139 7.96 -3.75 17.13
N GLY A 140 8.23 -3.57 18.43
CA GLY A 140 9.12 -4.43 19.21
C GLY A 140 10.52 -4.54 18.63
N ASP A 141 10.99 -5.77 18.45
CA ASP A 141 12.29 -6.12 17.85
C ASP A 141 12.25 -6.19 16.31
N ASN A 142 11.08 -5.95 15.72
CA ASN A 142 10.80 -5.97 14.28
C ASN A 142 10.89 -7.36 13.65
N GLN A 143 10.77 -8.45 14.43
CA GLN A 143 10.72 -9.82 13.95
C GLN A 143 9.42 -10.49 14.37
N TYR A 144 8.85 -11.28 13.46
CA TYR A 144 7.61 -11.99 13.72
C TYR A 144 7.73 -13.46 13.33
N ASP A 145 7.25 -14.35 14.18
CA ASP A 145 7.33 -15.77 13.90
C ASP A 145 6.14 -16.20 13.04
N LEU A 146 6.45 -16.87 11.92
CA LEU A 146 5.44 -17.48 11.08
C LEU A 146 5.12 -18.89 11.56
N TRP A 147 3.85 -19.14 11.79
CA TRP A 147 3.32 -20.47 12.06
C TRP A 147 2.43 -20.92 10.90
N VAL A 148 2.57 -22.18 10.51
CA VAL A 148 1.83 -22.79 9.40
C VAL A 148 0.81 -23.78 9.93
N TYR A 149 -0.36 -23.81 9.30
CA TYR A 149 -1.42 -24.72 9.71
C TYR A 149 -1.25 -26.08 9.05
N GLN A 150 -1.00 -27.12 9.84
CA GLN A 150 -0.80 -28.50 9.38
C GLN A 150 -1.45 -29.47 10.37
N ASN A 151 -2.09 -30.52 9.86
CA ASN A 151 -2.69 -31.57 10.70
C ASN A 151 -3.60 -31.03 11.80
N ASN A 152 -4.47 -30.07 11.45
CA ASN A 152 -5.39 -29.38 12.35
C ASN A 152 -4.74 -28.58 13.48
N ASN A 153 -3.45 -28.25 13.38
CA ASN A 153 -2.74 -27.46 14.38
C ASN A 153 -1.84 -26.40 13.72
N TYR A 154 -1.56 -25.32 14.45
CA TYR A 154 -0.49 -24.40 14.08
C TYR A 154 0.84 -24.97 14.54
N VAL A 155 1.81 -25.00 13.64
CA VAL A 155 3.17 -25.47 13.90
C VAL A 155 4.13 -24.36 13.50
N ASP A 156 5.12 -24.10 14.36
CA ASP A 156 6.19 -23.15 14.06
C ASP A 156 6.89 -23.56 12.76
N SER A 157 7.01 -22.62 11.82
CA SER A 157 7.69 -22.85 10.56
C SER A 157 9.21 -22.70 10.67
N GLY A 158 9.72 -22.12 11.76
CA GLY A 158 11.10 -21.72 11.93
C GLY A 158 11.50 -20.51 11.08
N VAL A 159 10.51 -19.79 10.52
CA VAL A 159 10.70 -18.60 9.70
C VAL A 159 10.33 -17.36 10.51
N ASN A 160 11.30 -16.45 10.62
CA ASN A 160 11.09 -15.13 11.19
C ASN A 160 10.97 -14.12 10.05
N ILE A 161 9.86 -13.38 10.03
CA ILE A 161 9.56 -12.36 9.04
C ILE A 161 9.97 -11.01 9.63
N GLU A 162 10.91 -10.33 8.97
CA GLU A 162 11.27 -8.96 9.34
C GLU A 162 10.12 -7.99 9.00
N GLY A 163 9.79 -7.07 9.89
CA GLY A 163 8.78 -6.04 9.66
C GLY A 163 9.10 -5.18 8.44
N GLY A 164 8.10 -5.00 7.57
CA GLY A 164 8.21 -4.38 6.25
C GLY A 164 8.64 -5.33 5.12
N ALA A 165 9.00 -6.58 5.42
CA ALA A 165 9.29 -7.57 4.40
C ALA A 165 8.01 -8.28 3.93
N LEU A 166 7.89 -8.48 2.61
CA LEU A 166 6.84 -9.31 2.02
C LEU A 166 7.29 -10.77 2.02
N TYR A 167 6.64 -11.60 2.82
CA TYR A 167 6.83 -13.04 2.80
C TYR A 167 5.88 -13.71 1.80
N GLN A 168 6.42 -14.44 0.83
CA GLN A 168 5.64 -15.21 -0.15
C GLN A 168 5.56 -16.68 0.26
N PHE A 169 4.34 -17.20 0.34
CA PHE A 169 4.14 -18.63 0.57
C PHE A 169 4.54 -19.42 -0.68
N LYS A 170 5.14 -20.61 -0.48
CA LYS A 170 5.50 -21.51 -1.59
C LYS A 170 4.26 -21.95 -2.38
N GLU A 171 3.15 -22.16 -1.68
CA GLU A 171 1.84 -22.49 -2.22
C GLU A 171 0.76 -21.66 -1.52
N PRO A 172 -0.37 -21.32 -2.16
CA PRO A 172 -1.42 -20.55 -1.51
C PRO A 172 -1.99 -21.27 -0.28
N VAL A 173 -2.09 -20.55 0.84
CA VAL A 173 -2.55 -21.08 2.13
C VAL A 173 -3.91 -20.50 2.54
N SER A 174 -4.76 -21.33 3.14
CA SER A 174 -6.02 -20.88 3.74
C SER A 174 -5.83 -20.35 5.16
N ASN A 175 -4.76 -20.77 5.83
CA ASN A 175 -4.52 -20.52 7.23
C ASN A 175 -3.03 -20.30 7.46
N PHE A 176 -2.68 -19.28 8.23
CA PHE A 176 -1.36 -19.07 8.78
C PHE A 176 -1.48 -18.28 10.07
N SER A 177 -0.39 -18.20 10.81
CA SER A 177 -0.38 -17.44 12.04
C SER A 177 0.86 -16.62 12.23
N ILE A 178 0.66 -15.46 12.84
CA ILE A 178 1.73 -14.53 13.19
C ILE A 178 1.82 -14.46 14.72
N ARG A 179 3.02 -14.64 15.24
CA ARG A 179 3.38 -14.57 16.67
C ARG A 179 4.57 -13.63 16.86
N GLY A 180 5.01 -13.50 18.11
CA GLY A 180 6.12 -12.62 18.47
C GLY A 180 5.74 -11.15 18.48
N ILE A 181 4.44 -10.80 18.57
CA ILE A 181 4.05 -9.41 18.81
C ILE A 181 4.33 -9.11 20.28
N GLU A 182 5.39 -8.36 20.53
CA GLU A 182 5.94 -8.21 21.86
C GLU A 182 5.05 -7.32 22.72
N PRO A 183 4.67 -7.77 23.93
CA PRO A 183 3.94 -6.92 24.87
C PRO A 183 4.66 -5.60 25.18
N SER A 184 6.00 -5.59 25.12
CA SER A 184 6.83 -4.39 25.33
C SER A 184 6.72 -3.34 24.23
N ALA A 185 6.10 -3.68 23.09
CA ALA A 185 5.77 -2.68 22.08
C ALA A 185 4.64 -1.74 22.52
N GLU A 186 3.97 -2.04 23.65
CA GLU A 186 2.93 -1.20 24.26
C GLU A 186 1.88 -0.72 23.26
N LEU A 187 1.53 -1.58 22.30
CA LEU A 187 0.53 -1.23 21.29
C LEU A 187 -0.76 -0.83 22.00
N ASP A 188 -1.24 0.39 21.74
CA ASP A 188 -2.43 0.96 22.37
C ASP A 188 -3.68 0.19 21.96
N PRO A 189 -4.33 -0.59 22.85
CA PRO A 189 -5.50 -1.41 22.51
C PRO A 189 -6.69 -0.64 21.93
N ALA A 190 -6.71 0.69 22.08
CA ALA A 190 -7.71 1.57 21.48
C ALA A 190 -7.35 2.05 20.06
N ASN A 191 -6.12 1.82 19.60
CA ASN A 191 -5.66 2.17 18.27
C ASN A 191 -5.98 1.05 17.27
N GLU A 192 -6.99 1.28 16.45
CA GLU A 192 -7.45 0.37 15.38
C GLU A 192 -6.48 0.32 14.17
N THR A 193 -5.36 1.05 14.23
CA THR A 193 -4.29 1.05 13.21
C THR A 193 -2.94 0.59 13.77
N ALA A 194 -2.93 -0.14 14.89
CA ALA A 194 -1.72 -0.48 15.61
C ALA A 194 -0.92 -1.64 14.99
N PHE A 195 -1.57 -2.54 14.23
CA PHE A 195 -0.90 -3.69 13.61
C PHE A 195 -1.41 -3.97 12.19
N PRO A 196 -1.20 -3.03 11.25
CA PRO A 196 -1.69 -3.19 9.89
C PRO A 196 -0.91 -4.29 9.18
N THR A 197 -1.61 -5.34 8.77
CA THR A 197 -1.06 -6.51 8.09
C THR A 197 -1.48 -6.50 6.62
N GLY A 198 -0.51 -6.60 5.73
CA GLY A 198 -0.71 -6.70 4.30
C GLY A 198 -0.95 -8.14 3.85
N LEU A 199 -2.01 -8.37 3.08
CA LEU A 199 -2.41 -9.68 2.56
C LEU A 199 -2.46 -9.65 1.03
N ARG A 200 -1.90 -10.68 0.38
CA ARG A 200 -2.10 -10.94 -1.05
C ARG A 200 -2.83 -12.25 -1.27
N PHE A 201 -3.55 -12.32 -2.39
CA PHE A 201 -4.46 -13.42 -2.68
C PHE A 201 -4.15 -14.06 -4.04
N GLU A 202 -4.53 -15.33 -4.20
CA GLU A 202 -4.25 -16.09 -5.44
C GLU A 202 -5.12 -15.64 -6.63
N LYS A 203 -6.31 -15.09 -6.38
CA LYS A 203 -7.33 -14.78 -7.39
C LYS A 203 -8.16 -13.55 -6.98
N THR A 204 -8.70 -12.86 -7.96
CA THR A 204 -9.62 -11.73 -7.74
C THR A 204 -10.98 -12.24 -7.27
N GLY A 205 -11.74 -11.41 -6.57
CA GLY A 205 -13.07 -11.79 -6.07
C GLY A 205 -13.34 -11.25 -4.68
N LYS A 206 -14.32 -11.86 -4.01
CA LYS A 206 -14.65 -11.54 -2.61
C LYS A 206 -14.10 -12.62 -1.69
N ALA A 207 -13.52 -12.22 -0.57
CA ALA A 207 -13.11 -13.11 0.49
C ALA A 207 -13.74 -12.70 1.83
N VAL A 208 -13.98 -13.69 2.68
CA VAL A 208 -14.26 -13.49 4.10
C VAL A 208 -13.05 -14.03 4.85
N VAL A 209 -12.30 -13.12 5.45
CA VAL A 209 -11.13 -13.43 6.25
C VAL A 209 -11.49 -13.29 7.72
N THR A 210 -10.97 -14.19 8.54
CA THR A 210 -11.02 -14.05 9.98
C THR A 210 -9.64 -13.88 10.56
N MET A 211 -9.59 -13.10 11.64
CA MET A 211 -8.40 -12.85 12.44
C MET A 211 -8.75 -13.22 13.88
N THR A 212 -8.16 -14.30 14.38
CA THR A 212 -8.44 -14.77 15.73
C THR A 212 -7.26 -14.43 16.62
N THR A 213 -7.50 -13.69 17.69
CA THR A 213 -6.45 -13.31 18.63
C THR A 213 -5.85 -14.55 19.27
N VAL A 214 -4.53 -14.57 19.38
CA VAL A 214 -3.82 -15.53 20.21
C VAL A 214 -3.45 -14.85 21.51
N THR A 215 -3.80 -15.48 22.62
CA THR A 215 -3.72 -14.88 23.96
C THR A 215 -2.56 -15.42 24.79
N LYS A 216 -1.86 -16.46 24.30
CA LYS A 216 -0.63 -17.00 24.88
C LYS A 216 0.25 -17.55 23.75
N GLU A 217 1.55 -17.31 23.85
CA GLU A 217 2.54 -18.07 23.07
C GLU A 217 2.49 -19.52 23.58
N ASN A 218 2.33 -20.48 22.66
CA ASN A 218 2.33 -21.91 22.99
C ASN A 218 3.71 -22.48 22.77
#